data_AF-A0A0C1NAL7-F1
#
_entry.id   AF-A0A0C1NAL7-F1
#
_cell.length_a   1.000
_cell.length_b   1.000
_cell.length_c   1.000
_cell.angle_alpha   90.00
_cell.angle_beta   90.00
_cell.angle_gamma   90.00
#
_symmetry.space_group_name_H-M   'P 1'
#
loop_
_entity.id
_entity.type
_entity.pdbx_description
1 polymer ?
#
loop_
_entity_poly.entity_id
_entity_poly.type
_entity_poly.pdbx_seq_one_letter_code
_entity_poly.pdbx_strand_id
1 'polypeptide(L)' 'MEPSQKAKDTEQEQQEIERSLHLLTLSAKSEQALSDLVGRYQTFLADEPTEALADICFSANTRRSHFEHRLAVVTES' A
#
# COMPACT_ATOMS: atom_id res chain seq x y z
N MET A 1 2.14 -37.22 -29.17
CA MET A 1 2.26 -36.04 -30.05
C MET A 1 1.44 -34.94 -29.43
N GLU A 2 2.16 -33.92 -28.96
CA GLU A 2 1.83 -32.49 -28.76
C GLU A 2 0.41 -32.01 -28.40
N PRO A 3 0.29 -30.85 -27.71
CA PRO A 3 1.19 -30.32 -26.69
C PRO A 3 0.48 -29.62 -25.50
N SER A 4 1.32 -29.33 -24.51
CA SER A 4 1.20 -28.32 -23.46
C SER A 4 0.57 -27.00 -23.91
N GLN A 5 -0.33 -26.44 -23.10
CA GLN A 5 -0.67 -25.01 -23.18
C GLN A 5 -0.79 -24.38 -21.78
N LYS A 6 0.38 -23.90 -21.32
CA LYS A 6 0.69 -22.71 -20.53
C LYS A 6 -0.29 -22.25 -19.43
N ALA A 7 0.24 -22.29 -18.20
CA ALA A 7 -0.08 -21.37 -17.13
C ALA A 7 -0.22 -19.94 -17.68
N LYS A 8 -1.38 -19.32 -17.43
CA LYS A 8 -1.56 -17.88 -17.61
C LYS A 8 -1.42 -17.24 -16.26
N ASP A 9 -0.37 -16.44 -16.18
CA ASP A 9 -0.04 -15.48 -15.15
C ASP A 9 -1.26 -14.81 -14.53
N THR A 10 -1.16 -14.66 -13.22
CA THR A 10 -1.99 -13.79 -12.39
C THR A 10 -1.80 -12.34 -12.82
N GLU A 11 -2.37 -11.96 -13.95
CA GLU A 11 -2.62 -10.56 -14.30
C GLU A 11 -3.86 -10.14 -13.50
N GLN A 12 -3.62 -9.57 -12.31
CA GLN A 12 -4.66 -8.94 -11.52
C GLN A 12 -5.24 -7.80 -12.34
N GLU A 13 -6.46 -8.04 -12.83
CA GLU A 13 -7.31 -7.09 -13.53
C GLU A 13 -7.39 -5.80 -12.70
N GLN A 14 -6.61 -4.80 -13.11
CA GLN A 14 -6.58 -3.47 -12.53
C GLN A 14 -7.84 -2.75 -13.01
N GLN A 15 -8.99 -3.20 -12.50
CA GLN A 15 -10.22 -2.46 -12.61
C GLN A 15 -9.95 -1.11 -11.96
N GLU A 16 -9.88 -0.10 -12.83
CA GLU A 16 -9.85 1.33 -12.56
C GLU A 16 -11.17 1.72 -11.89
N ILE A 17 -11.42 1.18 -10.71
CA ILE A 17 -12.37 1.74 -9.76
C ILE A 17 -11.66 3.03 -9.34
N GLU A 18 -12.15 4.18 -9.79
CA GLU A 18 -11.78 5.48 -9.22
C GLU A 18 -12.11 5.44 -7.73
N ARG A 19 -11.16 4.94 -6.93
CA ARG A 19 -11.28 4.90 -5.48
C ARG A 19 -11.01 6.32 -5.04
N SER A 20 -12.08 7.12 -4.96
CA SER A 20 -12.01 8.49 -4.42
C SER A 20 -11.37 8.50 -3.02
N LEU A 21 -11.44 7.37 -2.30
CA LEU A 21 -10.84 7.15 -0.99
C LEU A 21 -9.74 6.09 -1.07
N HIS A 22 -8.55 6.48 -0.63
CA HIS A 22 -7.39 5.61 -0.43
C HIS A 22 -7.19 5.33 1.06
N LEU A 23 -6.82 4.08 1.38
CA LEU A 23 -6.55 3.65 2.75
C LEU A 23 -5.06 3.38 2.91
N LEU A 24 -4.37 4.20 3.69
CA LEU A 24 -2.99 3.95 4.09
C LEU A 24 -3.00 3.21 5.43
N THR A 25 -2.49 1.98 5.45
CA THR A 25 -2.29 1.25 6.70
C THR A 25 -0.83 1.21 7.09
N LEU A 26 -0.54 1.53 8.36
CA LEU A 26 0.77 1.47 8.97
C LEU A 26 0.70 0.52 10.17
N SER A 27 1.67 -0.36 10.30
CA SER A 27 1.78 -1.21 11.50
C SER A 27 3.22 -1.39 11.93
N ALA A 28 3.42 -1.47 13.25
CA ALA A 28 4.73 -1.63 13.86
C ALA A 28 4.67 -2.49 15.13
N LYS A 29 5.83 -3.00 15.55
CA LYS A 29 5.97 -3.86 16.74
C LYS A 29 5.81 -3.12 18.08
N SER A 30 5.90 -1.79 18.07
CA SER A 30 5.76 -0.94 19.25
C SER A 30 5.15 0.41 18.85
N GLU A 31 4.57 1.10 19.83
CA GLU A 31 4.02 2.44 19.65
C GLU A 31 5.09 3.45 19.17
N GLN A 32 6.30 3.40 19.72
CA GLN A 32 7.40 4.26 19.29
C GLN A 32 7.78 4.02 17.81
N ALA A 33 7.87 2.75 17.40
CA ALA A 33 8.17 2.41 16.02
C ALA A 33 7.05 2.82 15.06
N LEU A 34 5.80 2.81 15.52
CA LEU A 34 4.66 3.33 14.76
C LEU A 34 4.77 4.85 14.60
N SER A 35 5.08 5.57 15.68
CA SER A 35 5.28 7.03 15.64
C SER A 35 6.42 7.42 14.69
N ASP A 36 7.55 6.72 14.76
CA ASP A 36 8.69 6.97 13.87
C ASP A 36 8.33 6.69 12.40
N LEU A 37 7.53 5.64 12.14
CA LEU A 37 7.05 5.31 10.80
C LEU A 37 6.09 6.38 10.28
N VAL A 38 5.17 6.87 11.12
CA VAL A 38 4.27 7.97 10.78
C VAL A 38 5.08 9.23 10.43
N GLY A 39 6.08 9.58 11.24
CA GLY A 39 6.94 10.74 10.96
C GLY A 39 7.66 10.63 9.61
N ARG A 40 8.17 9.44 9.26
CA ARG A 40 8.79 9.20 7.94
C ARG A 40 7.79 9.37 6.79
N TYR A 41 6.57 8.86 6.94
CA TYR A 41 5.52 9.03 5.94
C TYR A 41 5.10 10.50 5.81
N GLN A 42 5.00 11.24 6.92
CA GLN A 42 4.72 12.67 6.89
C GLN A 42 5.78 13.45 6.12
N THR A 43 7.07 13.20 6.38
CA THR A 43 8.17 13.84 5.63
C THR A 43 8.15 13.44 4.15
N PHE A 44 7.96 12.15 3.86
CA PHE A 44 7.89 11.66 2.48
C PHE A 44 6.74 12.27 1.69
N LEU A 45 5.55 12.41 2.30
CA LEU A 45 4.39 13.03 1.67
C LEU A 45 4.52 14.55 1.57
N ALA A 46 5.21 15.20 2.52
CA ALA A 46 5.49 16.62 2.48
C ALA A 46 6.45 17.02 1.35
N ASP A 47 7.32 16.11 0.92
CA ASP A 47 8.26 16.32 -0.20
C ASP A 47 7.58 16.12 -1.59
N GLU A 48 6.25 16.03 -1.66
CA GLU A 48 5.45 15.83 -2.87
C GLU A 48 5.99 14.68 -3.76
N PRO A 49 5.73 13.42 -3.38
CA PRO A 49 6.25 12.28 -4.13
C PRO A 49 5.66 12.29 -5.55
N THR A 50 6.50 11.94 -6.53
CA THR A 50 6.08 11.75 -7.93
C THR A 50 5.14 10.56 -8.12
N GLU A 51 5.02 9.69 -7.12
CA GLU A 51 4.14 8.52 -7.12
C GLU A 51 2.71 8.92 -6.70
N ALA A 52 1.70 8.33 -7.35
CA ALA A 52 0.33 8.55 -6.96
C ALA A 52 0.08 8.03 -5.55
N LEU A 53 -0.73 8.75 -4.77
CA LEU A 53 -1.13 8.35 -3.41
C LEU A 53 -1.78 6.95 -3.40
N ALA A 54 -2.45 6.59 -4.50
CA ALA A 54 -2.98 5.26 -4.76
C ALA A 54 -1.91 4.17 -4.73
N ASP A 55 -0.78 4.37 -5.40
CA ASP A 55 0.31 3.42 -5.50
C ASP A 55 1.06 3.28 -4.17
N ILE A 56 1.20 4.39 -3.44
CA ILE A 56 1.77 4.42 -2.08
C ILE A 56 0.90 3.59 -1.13
N CYS A 57 -0.42 3.84 -1.12
CA CYS A 57 -1.36 3.09 -0.29
C CYS A 57 -1.40 1.61 -0.68
N PHE A 58 -1.43 1.31 -1.98
CA PHE A 58 -1.38 -0.05 -2.48
C PHE A 58 -0.11 -0.76 -2.01
N SER A 59 1.06 -0.12 -2.15
CA SER A 59 2.34 -0.68 -1.71
C SER A 59 2.39 -0.92 -0.21
N ALA A 60 1.87 0.00 0.60
CA ALA A 60 1.80 -0.12 2.05
C ALA A 60 0.90 -1.29 2.49
N ASN A 61 -0.25 -1.45 1.83
CA ASN A 61 -1.22 -2.51 2.16
C ASN A 61 -0.78 -3.90 1.64
N THR A 62 -0.13 -3.95 0.48
CA THR A 62 0.28 -5.22 -0.15
C THR A 62 1.53 -5.79 0.51
N ARG A 63 2.38 -4.91 1.07
CA ARG A 63 3.67 -5.28 1.64
C ARG A 63 3.74 -4.88 3.12
N ARG A 64 3.28 -5.77 4.01
CA ARG A 64 4.04 -6.35 5.15
C ARG A 64 3.13 -6.90 6.25
N SER A 65 3.77 -7.77 7.03
CA SER A 65 3.35 -8.40 8.27
C SER A 65 2.47 -7.50 9.14
N HIS A 66 1.34 -8.07 9.57
CA HIS A 66 0.48 -7.47 10.57
C HIS A 66 1.18 -7.45 11.94
N PHE A 67 1.48 -6.27 12.46
CA PHE A 67 1.94 -6.09 13.85
C PHE A 67 0.79 -5.68 14.78
N GLU A 68 0.99 -5.74 16.10
CA GLU A 68 -0.06 -5.41 17.08
C GLU A 68 -0.44 -3.92 17.06
N HIS A 69 0.53 -3.02 16.90
CA HIS A 69 0.23 -1.58 16.81
C HIS A 69 -0.07 -1.20 15.37
N ARG A 70 -1.29 -0.72 15.13
CA ARG A 70 -1.78 -0.39 13.79
C ARG A 70 -2.43 0.98 13.77
N LEU A 71 -2.18 1.71 12.69
CA LEU A 71 -2.83 2.96 12.34
C LEU A 71 -3.37 2.82 10.91
N ALA A 72 -4.59 3.30 10.68
CA ALA A 72 -5.18 3.38 9.37
C ALA A 72 -5.62 4.82 9.11
N VAL A 73 -5.22 5.37 7.97
CA VAL A 73 -5.56 6.72 7.54
C VAL A 73 -6.33 6.62 6.23
N VAL A 74 -7.50 7.25 6.20
CA VAL A 74 -8.29 7.39 4.97
C VAL A 74 -7.98 8.76 4.38
N THR A 75 -7.67 8.79 3.10
CA THR A 75 -7.35 10.02 2.37
C THR A 75 -8.09 10.04 1.04
N GLU A 76 -8.52 11.21 0.63
CA GLU A 76 -9.05 11.43 -0.71
C GLU A 76 -7.90 11.83 -1.65
N SER A 77 -8.03 11.49 -2.94
CA SER A 77 -7.08 11.90 -3.99
C SER A 77 -7.51 13.18 -4.69
#